data_AF-A0A7X4GU77-F1
#
_entry.id   AF-A0A7X4GU77-F1
#
_cell.length_a   1.000
_cell.length_b   1.000
_cell.length_c   1.000
_cell.angle_alpha   90.00
_cell.angle_beta   90.00
_cell.angle_gamma   90.00
#
_symmetry.space_group_name_H-M   'P 1'
#
loop_
_entity.id
_entity.type
_entity.pdbx_description
1 polymer ?
#
loop_
_entity_poly.entity_id
_entity_poly.type
_entity_poly.pdbx_seq_one_letter_code
_entity_poly.pdbx_strand_id
1 'polypeptide(L)'
;MKTLIAAMLVSGAAVAEPLVVHYNERPPHHYTERGRPTGDAIATVKRALDAARLPYQLRSTPAKQQLIILQKNEAPACMLAWVDLPGRDDKGKLSEKIYDERRLWCTRATPDETIQRIDAALRNAALPK
;
A
#
# COMPACT_ATOMS: atom_id res chain seq x y z
N MET A 1 -5.27 34.17 46.92
CA MET A 1 -5.08 34.09 45.45
C MET A 1 -4.74 32.66 45.11
N LYS A 2 -5.64 31.94 44.41
CA LYS A 2 -5.47 30.53 44.03
C LYS A 2 -4.98 30.49 42.59
N THR A 3 -3.71 30.15 42.39
CA THR A 3 -3.10 30.01 41.06
C THR A 3 -3.57 28.69 40.45
N LEU A 4 -4.38 28.75 39.40
CA LEU A 4 -4.77 27.59 38.59
C LEU A 4 -3.67 27.34 37.55
N ILE A 5 -2.94 26.23 37.69
CA ILE A 5 -2.01 25.74 36.68
C ILE A 5 -2.84 24.95 35.65
N ALA A 6 -3.03 25.52 34.47
CA ALA A 6 -3.60 24.82 33.33
C ALA A 6 -2.50 23.99 32.66
N ALA A 7 -2.54 22.67 32.82
CA ALA A 7 -1.67 21.75 32.09
C ALA A 7 -2.18 21.58 30.66
N MET A 8 -1.51 22.22 29.69
CA MET A 8 -1.73 21.96 28.27
C MET A 8 -1.10 20.61 27.90
N LEU A 9 -1.94 19.62 27.63
CA LEU A 9 -1.54 18.36 27.00
C LEU A 9 -1.14 18.64 25.54
N VAL A 10 0.16 18.66 25.26
CA VAL A 10 0.68 18.64 23.90
C VAL A 10 0.53 17.21 23.38
N SER A 11 -0.56 16.94 22.67
CA SER A 11 -0.70 15.71 21.88
C SER A 11 0.31 15.74 20.74
N GLY A 12 1.43 15.03 20.89
CA GLY A 12 2.36 14.80 19.80
C GLY A 12 1.69 13.96 18.71
N ALA A 13 1.34 14.59 17.59
CA ALA A 13 0.91 13.85 16.40
C ALA A 13 2.11 13.07 15.87
N ALA A 14 2.14 11.76 16.13
CA ALA A 14 3.09 10.87 15.48
C ALA A 14 2.85 10.95 13.97
N VAL A 15 3.86 11.40 13.23
CA VAL A 15 3.80 11.42 11.76
C VAL A 15 3.81 9.97 11.31
N ALA A 16 2.67 9.49 10.80
CA ALA A 16 2.56 8.14 10.27
C ALA A 16 3.55 7.96 9.12
N GLU A 17 4.43 6.96 9.21
CA GLU A 17 5.34 6.63 8.12
C GLU A 17 4.55 6.26 6.87
N PRO A 18 4.97 6.73 5.67
CA PRO A 18 4.26 6.41 4.45
C PRO A 18 4.36 4.92 4.13
N LEU A 19 3.23 4.32 3.73
CA LEU A 19 3.20 2.95 3.24
C LEU A 19 4.04 2.83 1.97
N VAL A 20 5.05 1.96 1.96
CA VAL A 20 5.84 1.69 0.75
C VAL A 20 5.10 0.67 -0.10
N VAL A 21 4.75 1.06 -1.33
CA VAL A 21 4.21 0.16 -2.35
C VAL A 21 5.28 -0.11 -3.39
N HIS A 22 5.77 -1.33 -3.40
CA HIS A 22 6.76 -1.81 -4.36
C HIS A 22 6.08 -2.23 -5.66
N TYR A 23 6.69 -1.92 -6.79
CA TYR A 23 6.27 -2.43 -8.10
C TYR A 23 7.48 -2.95 -8.87
N ASN A 24 7.28 -3.96 -9.72
CA ASN A 24 8.29 -4.39 -10.67
C ASN A 24 7.99 -3.78 -12.04
N GLU A 25 8.99 -3.65 -12.91
CA GLU A 25 8.78 -3.06 -14.24
C GLU A 25 8.01 -4.03 -15.15
N ARG A 26 6.84 -3.60 -15.66
CA ARG A 26 5.98 -4.32 -16.62
C ARG A 26 5.02 -3.35 -17.33
N PRO A 27 5.45 -2.74 -18.45
CA PRO A 27 4.53 -2.01 -19.33
C PRO A 27 3.42 -2.94 -19.88
N PRO A 28 2.19 -2.43 -20.12
CA PRO A 28 1.76 -1.04 -19.90
C PRO A 28 1.27 -0.77 -18.47
N HIS A 29 1.36 -1.74 -17.56
CA HIS A 29 0.59 -1.67 -16.31
C HIS A 29 1.28 -0.95 -15.16
N HIS A 30 2.56 -1.24 -14.97
CA HIS A 30 3.33 -0.68 -13.88
C HIS A 30 4.79 -0.59 -14.28
N TYR A 31 5.24 0.62 -14.57
CA TYR A 31 6.59 0.86 -15.07
C TYR A 31 7.04 2.29 -14.73
N THR A 32 8.34 2.53 -14.86
CA THR A 32 8.92 3.85 -14.66
C THR A 32 9.14 4.53 -16.00
N GLU A 33 8.59 5.73 -16.16
CA GLU A 33 8.84 6.59 -17.31
C GLU A 33 9.43 7.92 -16.84
N ARG A 34 10.61 8.30 -17.37
CA ARG A 34 11.31 9.54 -17.00
C ARG A 34 11.44 9.74 -15.48
N GLY A 35 11.75 8.65 -14.77
CA GLY A 35 11.93 8.62 -13.32
C GLY A 35 10.62 8.65 -12.51
N ARG A 36 9.44 8.55 -13.14
CA ARG A 36 8.15 8.55 -12.46
C ARG A 36 7.44 7.19 -12.64
N PRO A 37 6.93 6.58 -11.56
CA PRO A 37 6.03 5.43 -11.67
C PRO A 37 4.77 5.80 -12.45
N THR A 38 4.42 4.99 -13.44
CA THR A 38 3.30 5.17 -14.36
C THR A 38 2.70 3.82 -14.80
N GLY A 39 1.62 3.86 -15.58
CA GLY A 39 0.83 2.71 -16.00
C GLY A 39 -0.54 2.63 -15.32
N ASP A 40 -1.44 1.83 -15.88
CA ASP A 40 -2.85 1.75 -15.44
C ASP A 40 -2.99 1.24 -13.99
N ALA A 41 -2.23 0.22 -13.60
CA ALA A 41 -2.25 -0.36 -12.26
C ALA A 41 -1.64 0.60 -11.24
N ILE A 42 -0.58 1.33 -11.61
CA ILE A 42 -0.02 2.40 -10.79
C ILE A 42 -1.07 3.50 -10.58
N ALA A 43 -1.77 3.93 -11.64
CA ALA A 43 -2.80 4.95 -11.53
C ALA A 43 -3.97 4.50 -10.63
N THR A 44 -4.43 3.26 -10.77
CA THR A 44 -5.51 2.70 -9.93
C THR A 44 -5.11 2.62 -8.47
N VAL A 45 -3.90 2.14 -8.16
CA VAL A 45 -3.43 2.05 -6.77
C VAL A 45 -3.21 3.43 -6.16
N LYS A 46 -2.67 4.40 -6.92
CA LYS A 46 -2.56 5.79 -6.44
C LYS A 46 -3.92 6.36 -6.07
N ARG A 47 -4.92 6.26 -6.96
CA ARG A 47 -6.29 6.73 -6.67
C ARG A 47 -6.88 6.06 -5.43
N ALA A 48 -6.65 4.76 -5.25
CA ALA A 48 -7.14 4.04 -4.08
C ALA A 48 -6.45 4.53 -2.78
N LEU A 49 -5.13 4.70 -2.79
CA LEU A 49 -4.38 5.20 -1.63
C LEU A 49 -4.75 6.66 -1.29
N ASP A 50 -4.91 7.50 -2.31
CA ASP A 50 -5.35 8.89 -2.16
C ASP A 50 -6.77 8.95 -1.55
N ALA A 51 -7.72 8.16 -2.08
CA ALA A 51 -9.09 8.07 -1.56
C ALA A 51 -9.14 7.49 -0.15
N ALA A 52 -8.27 6.53 0.16
CA ALA A 52 -8.08 5.98 1.49
C ALA A 52 -7.38 6.96 2.44
N ARG A 53 -6.87 8.11 1.97
CA ARG A 53 -6.07 9.08 2.75
C ARG A 53 -4.87 8.43 3.43
N LEU A 54 -4.15 7.58 2.70
CA LEU A 54 -2.94 6.93 3.18
C LEU A 54 -1.72 7.67 2.62
N PRO A 55 -0.75 8.10 3.45
CA PRO A 55 0.54 8.53 2.93
C PRO A 55 1.25 7.31 2.33
N TYR A 56 1.85 7.46 1.14
CA TYR A 56 2.55 6.37 0.48
C TYR A 56 3.78 6.81 -0.32
N GLN A 57 4.63 5.84 -0.62
CA GLN A 57 5.71 5.96 -1.59
C GLN A 57 5.64 4.79 -2.57
N LEU A 58 5.85 5.06 -3.85
CA LEU A 58 5.99 4.03 -4.87
C LEU A 58 7.47 3.76 -5.11
N ARG A 59 7.88 2.49 -5.09
CA ARG A 59 9.28 2.09 -5.26
C ARG A 59 9.42 0.99 -6.31
N SER A 60 10.23 1.23 -7.34
CA SER A 60 10.61 0.17 -8.25
C SER A 60 11.49 -0.84 -7.51
N THR A 61 11.10 -2.11 -7.50
CA THR A 61 11.80 -3.20 -6.81
C THR A 61 11.60 -4.48 -7.61
N PRO A 62 12.67 -5.19 -8.00
CA PRO A 62 12.57 -6.47 -8.69
C PRO A 62 11.68 -7.47 -7.97
N ALA A 63 10.87 -8.24 -8.70
CA ALA A 63 9.89 -9.16 -8.12
C ALA A 63 10.50 -10.15 -7.10
N LYS A 64 11.71 -10.66 -7.34
CA LYS A 64 12.41 -11.54 -6.38
C LYS A 64 12.73 -10.84 -5.06
N GLN A 65 13.08 -9.56 -5.09
CA GLN A 65 13.34 -8.79 -3.87
C GLN A 65 12.05 -8.48 -3.12
N GLN A 66 10.94 -8.23 -3.83
CA GLN A 66 9.62 -8.09 -3.20
C GLN A 66 9.22 -9.34 -2.41
N LEU A 67 9.50 -10.53 -2.93
CA LEU A 67 9.27 -11.79 -2.21
C LEU A 67 10.09 -11.89 -0.92
N ILE A 68 11.34 -11.43 -0.93
CA ILE A 68 12.19 -11.40 0.27
C ILE A 68 11.59 -10.46 1.32
N ILE A 69 11.11 -9.27 0.91
CA ILE A 69 10.46 -8.31 1.81
C ILE A 69 9.19 -8.91 2.42
N LEU A 70 8.35 -9.53 1.58
CA LEU A 70 7.14 -10.24 2.03
C LEU A 70 7.46 -11.37 3.01
N GLN A 71 8.48 -12.17 2.76
CA GLN A 71 8.84 -13.27 3.66
C GLN A 71 9.33 -12.78 5.02
N LYS A 72 10.13 -11.69 5.02
CA LYS A 72 10.63 -11.06 6.24
C LYS A 72 9.52 -10.48 7.11
N ASN A 73 8.50 -9.87 6.50
CA ASN A 73 7.37 -9.26 7.22
C ASN A 73 7.79 -8.27 8.32
N GLU A 74 8.95 -7.62 8.17
CA GLU A 74 9.57 -6.78 9.22
C GLU A 74 8.88 -5.40 9.38
N ALA A 75 8.24 -4.89 8.33
CA ALA A 75 7.59 -3.57 8.31
C ALA A 75 6.35 -3.53 7.40
N PRO A 76 5.43 -2.58 7.59
CA PRO A 76 4.32 -2.33 6.67
C PRO A 76 4.81 -2.00 5.25
N ALA A 77 4.43 -2.83 4.27
CA ALA A 77 4.73 -2.62 2.86
C ALA A 77 3.78 -3.44 2.00
N CYS A 78 3.54 -3.01 0.76
CA CYS A 78 2.73 -3.74 -0.20
C CYS A 78 3.45 -3.96 -1.52
N MET A 79 3.20 -5.10 -2.17
CA MET A 79 3.78 -5.46 -3.45
C MET A 79 2.70 -5.42 -4.53
N LEU A 80 2.93 -4.68 -5.60
CA LEU A 80 1.97 -4.43 -6.66
C LEU A 80 1.84 -5.62 -7.60
N ALA A 81 0.59 -5.87 -8.00
CA ALA A 81 0.21 -6.74 -9.12
C ALA A 81 0.55 -8.23 -8.96
N TRP A 82 0.39 -8.77 -7.75
CA TRP A 82 0.57 -10.19 -7.46
C TRP A 82 -0.74 -10.95 -7.61
N VAL A 83 -0.64 -12.18 -8.10
CA VAL A 83 -1.77 -13.11 -8.20
C VAL A 83 -1.87 -13.92 -6.93
N ASP A 84 -3.09 -14.17 -6.48
CA ASP A 84 -3.38 -15.12 -5.42
C ASP A 84 -3.07 -16.55 -5.89
N LEU A 85 -2.18 -17.24 -5.20
CA LEU A 85 -1.82 -18.63 -5.48
C LEU A 85 -1.82 -19.41 -4.16
N PRO A 86 -2.13 -20.72 -4.18
CA PRO A 86 -2.10 -21.55 -2.99
C PRO A 86 -0.79 -21.39 -2.19
N GLY A 87 -0.92 -21.18 -0.89
CA GLY A 87 0.21 -20.99 0.04
C GLY A 87 0.78 -19.57 0.13
N ARG A 88 0.17 -18.57 -0.54
CA ARG A 88 0.56 -17.16 -0.44
C ARG A 88 -0.10 -16.42 0.73
N ASP A 89 -1.29 -16.82 1.13
CA ASP A 89 -2.03 -16.19 2.24
C ASP A 89 -1.26 -16.24 3.57
N ASP A 90 -0.40 -17.24 3.73
CA ASP A 90 0.45 -17.37 4.91
C ASP A 90 1.64 -16.40 4.94
N LYS A 91 1.98 -15.75 3.81
CA LYS A 91 3.15 -14.84 3.75
C LYS A 91 2.77 -13.37 3.77
N GLY A 92 1.49 -13.04 3.56
CA GLY A 92 1.03 -11.66 3.55
C GLY A 92 -0.48 -11.58 3.35
N LYS A 93 -1.00 -10.36 3.35
CA LYS A 93 -2.42 -10.03 3.20
C LYS A 93 -2.66 -9.57 1.77
N LEU A 94 -3.61 -10.20 1.07
CA LEU A 94 -3.99 -9.78 -0.27
C LEU A 94 -5.11 -8.75 -0.21
N SER A 95 -4.99 -7.67 -1.00
CA SER A 95 -6.05 -6.67 -1.15
C SER A 95 -7.13 -7.14 -2.14
N GLU A 96 -8.11 -6.29 -2.39
CA GLU A 96 -8.98 -6.36 -3.56
C GLU A 96 -8.22 -6.30 -4.89
N LYS A 97 -8.89 -6.74 -5.95
CA LYS A 97 -8.33 -6.74 -7.32
C LYS A 97 -8.06 -5.31 -7.79
N ILE A 98 -6.91 -5.15 -8.44
CA ILE A 98 -6.50 -3.94 -9.14
C ILE A 98 -6.90 -4.05 -10.62
N TYR A 99 -6.58 -5.20 -11.23
CA TYR A 99 -6.92 -5.59 -12.60
C TYR A 99 -6.75 -7.10 -12.73
N ASP A 100 -7.50 -7.74 -13.63
CA ASP A 100 -7.54 -9.21 -13.77
C ASP A 100 -7.63 -9.91 -12.38
N GLU A 101 -6.73 -10.85 -12.09
CA GLU A 101 -6.57 -11.53 -10.80
C GLU A 101 -5.48 -10.89 -9.90
N ARG A 102 -4.99 -9.70 -10.26
CA ARG A 102 -3.83 -9.06 -9.63
C ARG A 102 -4.26 -8.12 -8.52
N ARG A 103 -3.61 -8.25 -7.38
CA ARG A 103 -3.90 -7.57 -6.12
C ARG A 103 -2.63 -6.90 -5.58
N LEU A 104 -2.76 -6.07 -4.56
CA LEU A 104 -1.64 -5.78 -3.67
C LEU A 104 -1.42 -6.98 -2.77
N TRP A 105 -0.16 -7.36 -2.56
CA TRP A 105 0.22 -8.33 -1.54
C TRP A 105 1.04 -7.63 -0.47
N CYS A 106 0.41 -7.40 0.67
CA CYS A 106 0.97 -6.63 1.76
C CYS A 106 1.60 -7.53 2.82
N THR A 107 2.66 -7.03 3.46
CA THR A 107 3.29 -7.73 4.58
C THR A 107 2.30 -7.93 5.73
N ARG A 108 2.49 -8.97 6.53
CA ARG A 108 1.68 -9.23 7.73
C ARG A 108 1.77 -8.10 8.76
N ALA A 109 2.89 -7.36 8.76
CA ALA A 109 3.08 -6.15 9.56
C ALA A 109 2.19 -4.98 9.13
N THR A 110 1.62 -5.00 7.93
CA THR A 110 0.67 -3.97 7.49
C THR A 110 -0.62 -4.07 8.33
N PRO A 111 -1.07 -3.00 9.01
CA PRO A 111 -2.26 -3.04 9.86
C PRO A 111 -3.52 -3.46 9.08
N ASP A 112 -4.41 -4.23 9.71
CA ASP A 112 -5.64 -4.71 9.05
C ASP A 112 -6.53 -3.55 8.61
N GLU A 113 -6.62 -2.49 9.41
CA GLU A 113 -7.35 -1.26 9.05
C GLU A 113 -6.81 -0.64 7.75
N THR A 114 -5.49 -0.69 7.54
CA THR A 114 -4.87 -0.17 6.30
C THR A 114 -5.34 -0.99 5.10
N ILE A 115 -5.36 -2.32 5.20
CA ILE A 115 -5.85 -3.20 4.14
C ILE A 115 -7.35 -2.96 3.88
N GLN A 116 -8.16 -2.87 4.93
CA GLN A 116 -9.60 -2.62 4.81
C GLN A 116 -9.90 -1.29 4.08
N ARG A 117 -9.14 -0.23 4.39
CA ARG A 117 -9.27 1.07 3.71
C ARG A 117 -8.85 1.01 2.25
N ILE A 118 -7.75 0.32 1.96
CA ILE A 118 -7.29 0.07 0.58
C ILE A 118 -8.37 -0.70 -0.20
N ASP A 119 -8.93 -1.75 0.38
CA ASP A 119 -9.95 -2.59 -0.26
C ASP A 119 -11.23 -1.82 -0.55
N ALA A 120 -11.70 -1.02 0.42
CA ALA A 120 -12.84 -0.15 0.23
C ALA A 120 -12.60 0.85 -0.92
N ALA A 121 -11.39 1.41 -1.00
CA ALA A 121 -11.04 2.35 -2.06
C ALA A 121 -10.88 1.66 -3.42
N LEU A 122 -10.28 0.46 -3.50
CA LEU A 122 -10.14 -0.30 -4.74
C LEU A 122 -11.48 -0.72 -5.33
N ARG A 123 -12.44 -1.15 -4.51
CA ARG A 123 -13.81 -1.46 -4.96
C ARG A 123 -14.50 -0.25 -5.61
N ASN A 124 -14.19 0.96 -5.14
CA ASN A 124 -14.74 2.20 -5.68
C ASN A 124 -13.90 2.79 -6.83
N ALA A 125 -12.62 2.39 -6.95
CA ALA A 125 -11.68 2.87 -7.97
C ALA A 125 -11.60 1.97 -9.20
N ALA A 126 -12.28 0.82 -9.19
CA ALA A 126 -12.37 -0.11 -10.32
C ALA A 126 -12.86 0.66 -11.56
N LEU A 127 -12.09 0.52 -12.64
CA LEU A 127 -12.22 1.25 -13.90
C LEU A 127 -13.68 1.30 -14.39
N PRO A 128 -14.13 2.40 -15.03
CA PRO A 128 -15.42 2.39 -15.70
C PRO A 128 -15.49 1.19 -16.65
N LYS A 129 -16.62 0.46 -16.58
CA LYS A 129 -16.92 -0.64 -17.49
C LYS A 129 -16.92 -0.18 -18.94
#